data_AF-A0A538G652-F1
#
_entry.id   AF-A0A538G652-F1
#
_cell.length_a   1.000
_cell.length_b   1.000
_cell.length_c   1.000
_cell.angle_alpha   90.00
_cell.angle_beta   90.00
_cell.angle_gamma   90.00
#
_symmetry.space_group_name_H-M   'P 1'
#
loop_
_entity.id
_entity.type
_entity.pdbx_description
1 polymer ?
#
loop_
_entity_poly.entity_id
_entity_poly.type
_entity_poly.pdbx_seq_one_letter_code
_entity_poly.pdbx_strand_id
1 'polypeptide(L)' 'DLGAPEIIVNNEKRMLQEAVDALFDNGRRGRAVTGPGNRPLKSLSDMLKGKQGRFRQNLLGKRVDYSGRSVIVA' A
#
# COMPACT_ATOMS: atom_id res chain seq x y z
N ASP A 1 25.07 17.93 -19.57
CA ASP A 1 23.92 17.04 -19.85
C ASP A 1 24.31 15.90 -20.75
N LEU A 2 23.84 14.68 -20.45
CA LEU A 2 24.11 13.47 -21.24
C LEU A 2 23.42 13.48 -22.63
N GLY A 3 22.67 14.52 -22.97
CA GLY A 3 22.13 14.74 -24.32
C GLY A 3 21.16 13.65 -24.81
N ALA A 4 20.47 12.97 -23.89
CA ALA A 4 19.55 11.90 -24.26
C ALA A 4 18.40 12.43 -25.12
N PRO A 5 17.98 11.70 -26.17
CA PRO A 5 16.82 12.04 -26.98
C PRO A 5 15.57 12.30 -26.13
N GLU A 6 14.76 13.28 -26.55
CA GLU A 6 13.59 13.75 -25.80
C GLU A 6 12.58 12.62 -25.50
N ILE A 7 12.45 11.66 -26.42
CA ILE A 7 11.57 10.48 -26.25
C ILE A 7 11.96 9.66 -25.02
N ILE A 8 13.28 9.47 -24.79
CA ILE A 8 13.78 8.71 -23.63
C ILE A 8 13.46 9.46 -22.34
N VAL A 9 13.75 10.76 -22.32
CA VAL A 9 13.47 11.62 -21.16
C VAL A 9 11.98 11.63 -20.82
N ASN A 10 11.12 11.70 -21.83
CA ASN A 10 9.67 11.71 -21.64
C ASN A 10 9.16 10.35 -21.14
N ASN A 11 9.72 9.23 -21.63
CA ASN A 11 9.36 7.91 -21.11
C ASN A 11 9.84 7.69 -19.67
N GLU A 12 11.05 8.13 -19.32
CA GLU A 12 11.56 8.05 -17.94
C GLU A 12 10.70 8.89 -16.97
N LYS A 13 10.32 10.10 -17.36
CA LYS A 13 9.39 10.93 -16.57
C LYS A 13 8.04 10.22 -16.38
N ARG A 14 7.51 9.56 -17.41
CA ARG A 14 6.27 8.77 -17.30
C ARG A 14 6.42 7.60 -16.33
N MET A 15 7.51 6.83 -16.44
CA MET A 15 7.78 5.70 -15.54
C MET A 15 7.94 6.16 -14.09
N LEU A 16 8.61 7.29 -13.86
CA LEU A 16 8.75 7.89 -12.54
C LEU A 16 7.39 8.30 -11.97
N GLN A 17 6.52 8.90 -12.78
CA GLN A 17 5.16 9.26 -12.35
C GLN A 17 4.36 8.01 -11.96
N GLU A 18 4.42 6.95 -12.75
CA GLU A 18 3.72 5.69 -12.45
C GLU A 18 4.23 5.05 -11.15
N ALA A 19 5.55 5.12 -10.88
CA ALA A 19 6.12 4.64 -9.63
C ALA A 19 5.62 5.45 -8.42
N VAL A 20 5.53 6.78 -8.55
CA VAL A 20 5.01 7.66 -7.49
C VAL A 20 3.51 7.42 -7.26
N ASP A 21 2.74 7.28 -8.33
CA ASP A 21 1.31 6.96 -8.25
C ASP A 21 1.09 5.63 -7.51
N ALA A 22 1.87 4.60 -7.84
CA ALA A 22 1.80 3.30 -7.18
C ALA A 22 2.24 3.35 -5.70
N LEU A 23 3.20 4.19 -5.35
CA LEU A 23 3.64 4.38 -3.97
C LEU A 23 2.51 4.94 -3.09
N PHE A 24 1.80 5.96 -3.59
CA PHE A 24 0.74 6.61 -2.82
C PHE A 24 -0.59 5.85 -2.85
N ASP A 25 -1.01 5.34 -4.01
CA ASP A 25 -2.30 4.66 -4.19
C ASP A 25 -2.23 3.62 -5.34
N ASN A 26 -1.73 2.44 -5.02
CA ASN A 26 -1.46 1.36 -5.98
C ASN A 26 -2.77 0.80 -6.55
N GLY A 27 -2.87 0.75 -7.88
CA GLY A 27 -4.07 0.25 -8.57
C GLY A 27 -5.19 1.28 -8.72
N ARG A 28 -5.00 2.53 -8.28
CA ARG A 28 -5.94 3.62 -8.59
C ARG A 28 -5.96 3.96 -10.08
N ARG A 29 -4.82 3.85 -10.75
CA ARG A 29 -4.67 4.03 -12.20
C ARG A 29 -4.01 2.79 -12.79
N GLY A 30 -4.63 2.23 -13.83
CA GLY A 30 -4.10 1.07 -14.55
C GLY A 30 -4.06 -0.21 -13.70
N ARG A 31 -3.15 -1.12 -14.05
CA ARG A 31 -2.94 -2.37 -13.30
C ARG A 31 -2.08 -2.07 -12.07
N ALA A 32 -2.46 -2.64 -10.93
CA ALA A 32 -1.66 -2.54 -9.72
C ALA A 32 -0.28 -3.15 -9.93
N VAL A 33 0.75 -2.51 -9.39
CA VAL A 33 2.10 -3.05 -9.35
C VAL A 33 2.10 -4.28 -8.43
N THR A 34 2.55 -5.41 -8.94
CA THR A 34 2.56 -6.70 -8.26
C THR A 34 3.98 -7.08 -7.81
N GLY A 35 4.07 -7.72 -6.65
CA GLY A 35 5.28 -8.34 -6.15
C GLY A 35 5.34 -9.83 -6.48
N PRO A 36 6.20 -10.59 -5.78
CA PRO A 36 6.30 -12.04 -5.92
C PRO A 36 4.93 -12.72 -5.75
N GLY A 37 4.64 -13.71 -6.61
CA GLY A 37 3.36 -14.43 -6.59
C GLY A 37 2.17 -13.61 -7.09
N ASN A 38 2.39 -12.59 -7.92
CA ASN A 38 1.35 -11.72 -8.49
C ASN A 38 0.47 -10.99 -7.45
N ARG A 39 0.96 -10.86 -6.22
CA ARG A 39 0.23 -10.14 -5.17
C ARG A 39 0.43 -8.63 -5.33
N PRO A 40 -0.64 -7.82 -5.34
CA PRO A 40 -0.50 -6.36 -5.40
C PRO A 40 0.25 -5.85 -4.16
N LEU A 41 1.18 -4.93 -4.40
CA LEU A 41 1.91 -4.25 -3.32
C LEU A 41 0.96 -3.30 -2.58
N LYS A 42 1.14 -3.16 -1.26
CA LYS A 42 0.36 -2.22 -0.46
C LYS A 42 0.94 -0.82 -0.59
N SER A 43 0.10 0.13 -0.97
CA SER A 43 0.45 1.56 -1.00
C SER A 43 0.32 2.24 0.36
N LEU A 44 0.79 3.48 0.47
CA LEU A 44 0.60 4.30 1.68
C LEU A 44 -0.89 4.50 2.01
N SER A 45 -1.74 4.66 1.00
CA SER A 45 -3.19 4.76 1.19
C SER A 45 -3.78 3.46 1.75
N ASP A 46 -3.32 2.30 1.29
CA ASP A 46 -3.77 0.98 1.78
C ASP A 46 -3.38 0.73 3.23
N MET A 47 -2.27 1.32 3.69
CA MET A 47 -1.87 1.23 5.10
C MET A 47 -2.88 1.94 6.01
N LEU A 48 -3.61 2.94 5.52
CA LEU A 48 -4.58 3.69 6.30
C LEU A 48 -5.98 3.11 6.18
N LYS A 49 -6.37 2.66 4.97
CA LYS A 49 -7.74 2.23 4.64
C LYS A 49 -8.00 0.75 4.96
N GLY A 50 -9.28 0.39 5.01
CA GLY A 50 -9.73 -1.00 5.15
C GLY A 50 -9.64 -1.56 6.58
N LYS A 51 -10.07 -2.83 6.75
CA LYS A 51 -10.12 -3.51 8.06
C LYS A 51 -8.74 -3.69 8.69
N GLN A 52 -7.73 -3.98 7.85
CA GLN A 52 -6.33 -4.16 8.24
C GLN A 52 -5.53 -2.84 8.16
N GLY A 53 -6.21 -1.71 7.97
CA GLY A 53 -5.59 -0.39 7.97
C GLY A 53 -5.37 0.12 9.40
N ARG A 54 -4.44 1.07 9.56
CA ARG A 54 -4.04 1.62 10.86
C ARG A 54 -5.23 2.17 11.65
N PHE A 55 -6.17 2.87 11.01
CA PHE A 55 -7.32 3.41 11.74
C PHE A 55 -8.13 2.30 12.43
N ARG A 56 -8.48 1.25 11.72
CA ARG A 56 -9.38 0.21 12.26
C ARG A 56 -8.65 -0.82 13.13
N GLN A 57 -7.45 -1.23 12.72
CA GLN A 57 -6.72 -2.29 13.42
C GLN A 57 -5.82 -1.76 14.54
N ASN A 58 -5.39 -0.49 14.47
CA ASN A 58 -4.45 0.05 15.44
C ASN A 58 -5.03 1.20 16.25
N LEU A 59 -6.01 1.95 15.77
CA LEU A 59 -6.55 3.07 16.56
C LEU A 59 -7.87 2.72 17.26
N LEU A 60 -8.76 1.95 16.64
CA LEU A 60 -10.05 1.60 17.25
C LEU A 60 -10.02 0.39 18.20
N GLY A 61 -9.07 -0.52 18.01
CA GLY A 61 -8.92 -1.68 18.87
C GLY A 61 -7.49 -2.15 18.87
N LYS A 62 -6.88 -2.23 20.06
CA LYS A 62 -5.54 -2.79 20.25
C LYS A 62 -5.63 -4.00 21.17
N ARG A 63 -4.60 -4.84 21.11
CA ARG A 63 -4.36 -5.82 22.17
C ARG A 63 -4.05 -5.04 23.46
N VAL A 64 -4.61 -5.51 24.56
CA VAL A 64 -4.49 -4.88 25.87
C VAL A 64 -3.81 -5.83 26.83
N ASP A 65 -2.99 -5.27 27.72
CA ASP A 65 -2.33 -6.03 28.78
C ASP A 65 -3.34 -6.44 29.86
N TYR A 66 -2.94 -7.38 30.72
CA TYR A 66 -3.78 -7.94 31.80
C TYR A 66 -5.16 -8.45 31.30
N SER A 67 -5.18 -9.12 30.14
CA SER A 67 -6.39 -9.68 29.54
C SER A 67 -6.40 -11.21 29.48
N GLY A 68 -7.60 -11.80 29.52
CA GLY A 68 -7.81 -13.24 29.41
C GLY A 68 -9.18 -13.57 28.80
N ARG A 69 -9.35 -14.81 28.35
CA ARG A 69 -10.63 -15.33 27.82
C ARG A 69 -10.79 -16.79 28.24
N SER A 70 -11.93 -17.14 28.83
CA SER A 70 -12.28 -18.52 29.21
C SER A 70 -13.75 -18.81 28.87
N VAL A 71 -14.11 -20.09 28.81
CA VAL A 71 -15.49 -20.54 28.63
C VAL A 71 -16.24 -20.40 29.96
N ILE A 72 -17.45 -19.87 29.91
CA ILE A 72 -18.36 -19.79 31.06
C ILE A 72 -19.21 -21.06 31.13
N VAL A 73 -19.45 -21.57 32.34
CA VAL A 73 -20.30 -22.73 32.60
C VAL A 73 -21.50 -22.27 33.44
N ALA A 74 -22.70 -22.77 33.13
CA ALA A 74 -23.95 -22.45 33.83
C ALA A 74 -24.33 -23.57 34.82
#